data_AF-A0A3D1BTG8-F1
#
_entry.id   AF-A0A3D1BTG8-F1
#
_cell.length_a   1.000
_cell.length_b   1.000
_cell.length_c   1.000
_cell.angle_alpha   90.00
_cell.angle_beta   90.00
_cell.angle_gamma   90.00
#
_symmetry.space_group_name_H-M   'P 1'
#
loop_
_entity.id
_entity.type
_entity.pdbx_description
1 polymer ?
#
loop_
_entity_poly.entity_id
_entity_poly.type
_entity_poly.pdbx_seq_one_letter_code
_entity_poly.pdbx_strand_id
1 'polypeptide(L)'
;KHTSWPDRLPSPYIVRASEELLKKFASTGFIKGMTISTPGFYAPQGRTLSLSPFDSDLNNKIMTFRYRDKRILNYEMESSAIYGLSRLLGHKALTICAAIGNRTNGRFLNDYKPIMNDLSIKILDII
;
A
#
# COMPACT_ATOMS: atom_id res chain seq x y z
N LYS A 1 -6.71 -16.11 -12.12
CA LYS A 1 -7.49 -14.85 -12.31
C LYS A 1 -8.28 -14.63 -11.02
N HIS A 2 -8.11 -13.51 -10.30
CA HIS A 2 -8.66 -13.33 -8.93
C HIS A 2 -9.81 -12.32 -8.84
N THR A 3 -9.76 -11.22 -9.60
CA THR A 3 -10.71 -10.09 -9.48
C THR A 3 -11.60 -9.89 -10.70
N SER A 4 -11.41 -10.67 -11.78
CA SER A 4 -12.06 -10.42 -13.09
C SER A 4 -11.90 -8.97 -13.55
N TRP A 5 -10.69 -8.42 -13.38
CA TRP A 5 -10.36 -7.03 -13.71
C TRP A 5 -10.76 -6.67 -15.16
N PRO A 6 -11.56 -5.61 -15.38
CA PRO A 6 -11.97 -5.18 -16.72
C PRO A 6 -10.83 -4.56 -17.52
N ASP A 7 -10.76 -4.85 -18.82
CA ASP A 7 -9.72 -4.31 -19.72
C ASP A 7 -9.81 -2.79 -19.93
N ARG A 8 -10.98 -2.20 -19.67
CA ARG A 8 -11.20 -0.74 -19.71
C ARG A 8 -10.56 0.02 -18.54
N LEU A 9 -10.13 -0.68 -17.49
CA LEU A 9 -9.47 -0.07 -16.33
C LEU A 9 -7.95 -0.12 -16.50
N PRO A 10 -7.20 0.78 -15.83
CA PRO A 10 -5.74 0.73 -15.86
C PRO A 10 -5.21 -0.67 -15.52
N SER A 11 -4.26 -1.16 -16.31
CA SER A 11 -3.65 -2.46 -16.08
C SER A 11 -2.87 -2.46 -14.75
N PRO A 12 -3.13 -3.40 -13.84
CA PRO A 12 -2.35 -3.51 -12.61
C PRO A 12 -0.89 -3.83 -12.93
N TYR A 13 0.03 -3.14 -12.28
CA TYR A 13 1.46 -3.41 -12.37
C TYR A 13 2.07 -3.50 -10.97
N ILE A 14 3.25 -4.13 -10.88
CA ILE A 14 3.94 -4.35 -9.60
C ILE A 14 5.37 -3.83 -9.76
N VAL A 15 5.78 -2.98 -8.82
CA VAL A 15 7.17 -2.53 -8.71
C VAL A 15 7.68 -2.88 -7.32
N ARG A 16 8.89 -3.45 -7.25
CA ARG A 16 9.51 -3.83 -5.97
C ARG A 16 10.25 -2.62 -5.38
N ALA A 17 10.20 -2.49 -4.06
CA ALA A 17 11.09 -1.61 -3.32
C ALA A 17 12.55 -2.05 -3.46
N SER A 18 13.49 -1.18 -3.08
CA SER A 18 14.91 -1.50 -3.01
C SER A 18 15.18 -2.61 -2.00
N GLU A 19 15.80 -3.71 -2.45
CA GLU A 19 16.19 -4.82 -1.57
C GLU A 19 17.21 -4.39 -0.50
N GLU A 20 18.06 -3.42 -0.81
CA GLU A 20 19.03 -2.86 0.14
C GLU A 20 18.33 -2.12 1.27
N LEU A 21 17.36 -1.26 0.93
CA LEU A 21 16.57 -0.54 1.94
C LEU A 21 15.72 -1.55 2.73
N LEU A 22 15.07 -2.51 2.07
CA LEU A 22 14.31 -3.56 2.77
C LEU A 22 15.15 -4.32 3.81
N LYS A 23 16.43 -4.59 3.52
CA LYS A 23 17.35 -5.23 4.47
C LYS A 23 17.63 -4.35 5.69
N LYS A 24 17.84 -3.03 5.51
CA LYS A 24 18.03 -2.09 6.63
C LYS A 24 16.87 -2.13 7.63
N PHE A 25 15.65 -2.32 7.14
CA PHE A 25 14.45 -2.32 7.99
C PHE A 25 14.02 -3.72 8.49
N ALA A 26 14.77 -4.79 8.21
CA ALA A 26 14.32 -6.16 8.48
C ALA A 26 14.13 -6.50 9.97
N SER A 27 14.91 -5.90 10.88
CA SER A 27 14.91 -6.17 12.33
C SER A 27 14.10 -5.17 13.16
N THR A 28 13.34 -4.29 12.51
CA THR A 28 12.72 -3.11 13.14
C THR A 28 11.31 -3.35 13.70
N GLY A 29 10.75 -4.54 13.46
CA GLY A 29 9.36 -4.87 13.78
C GLY A 29 8.30 -4.29 12.82
N PHE A 30 8.71 -3.62 11.74
CA PHE A 30 7.75 -3.22 10.70
C PHE A 30 7.15 -4.43 9.99
N ILE A 31 5.86 -4.36 9.69
CA ILE A 31 5.16 -5.41 8.94
C ILE A 31 5.47 -5.24 7.45
N LYS A 32 6.14 -6.24 6.86
CA LYS A 32 6.47 -6.27 5.43
C LYS A 32 5.39 -6.98 4.63
N GLY A 33 4.95 -6.38 3.52
CA GLY A 33 4.02 -7.02 2.59
C GLY A 33 3.82 -6.22 1.30
N MET A 34 2.74 -6.55 0.58
CA MET A 34 2.37 -5.83 -0.64
C MET A 34 1.42 -4.69 -0.30
N THR A 35 1.59 -3.58 -1.01
CA THR A 35 0.79 -2.36 -0.88
C THR A 35 0.14 -2.08 -2.24
N ILE A 36 -1.15 -1.72 -2.24
CA ILE A 36 -1.80 -1.23 -3.46
C ILE A 36 -1.75 0.29 -3.47
N SER A 37 -1.07 0.87 -4.47
CA SER A 37 -1.24 2.26 -4.83
C SER A 37 -2.47 2.41 -5.71
N THR A 38 -3.42 3.22 -5.26
CA THR A 38 -4.66 3.48 -5.99
C THR A 38 -4.65 4.87 -6.61
N PRO A 39 -5.31 5.07 -7.76
CA PRO A 39 -5.40 6.38 -8.40
C PRO A 39 -6.39 7.33 -7.71
N GLY A 40 -6.92 6.98 -6.53
CA GLY A 40 -7.88 7.80 -5.80
C GLY A 40 -8.40 7.15 -4.52
N PHE A 41 -9.01 7.94 -3.65
CA PHE A 41 -9.34 7.53 -2.28
C PHE A 41 -10.70 6.82 -2.10
N TYR A 42 -11.67 7.10 -2.97
CA TYR A 42 -13.05 6.58 -2.85
C TYR A 42 -13.26 5.30 -3.64
N ALA A 43 -13.92 5.38 -4.80
CA ALA A 43 -14.23 4.22 -5.65
C ALA A 43 -13.00 3.34 -5.96
N PRO A 44 -11.79 3.90 -6.22
CA PRO A 44 -10.60 3.07 -6.45
C PRO A 44 -10.13 2.26 -5.24
N GLN A 45 -10.52 2.64 -4.02
CA GLN A 45 -10.28 1.87 -2.79
C GLN A 45 -11.55 1.18 -2.27
N GLY A 46 -12.55 1.00 -3.15
CA GLY A 46 -13.79 0.30 -2.84
C GLY A 46 -14.73 1.05 -1.89
N ARG A 47 -14.66 2.39 -1.82
CA ARG A 47 -15.62 3.21 -1.07
C ARG A 47 -16.60 3.87 -2.04
N THR A 48 -17.90 3.82 -1.71
CA THR A 48 -18.94 4.50 -2.47
C THR A 48 -19.18 5.90 -1.93
N LEU A 49 -19.21 6.90 -2.82
CA LEU A 49 -19.68 8.25 -2.52
C LEU A 49 -20.65 8.69 -3.63
N SER A 50 -20.17 9.44 -4.63
CA SER A 50 -20.94 9.76 -5.85
C SER A 50 -20.74 8.71 -6.95
N LEU A 51 -19.51 8.21 -7.09
CA LEU A 51 -19.17 7.12 -8.01
C LEU A 51 -19.07 5.81 -7.23
N SER A 52 -19.69 4.75 -7.75
CA SER A 52 -19.57 3.41 -7.19
C SER A 52 -18.28 2.73 -7.68
N PRO A 53 -17.62 1.89 -6.84
CA PRO A 53 -16.58 0.99 -7.31
C PRO A 53 -17.09 0.10 -8.46
N PHE A 54 -16.22 -0.30 -9.38
CA PHE A 54 -16.63 -1.21 -10.47
C PHE A 54 -17.08 -2.59 -9.96
N ASP A 55 -16.58 -2.98 -8.78
CA ASP A 55 -16.84 -4.24 -8.11
C ASP A 55 -16.93 -3.97 -6.60
N SER A 56 -18.12 -4.11 -6.03
CA SER A 56 -18.38 -3.89 -4.61
C SER A 56 -17.65 -4.90 -3.71
N ASP A 57 -17.30 -6.08 -4.23
CA ASP A 57 -16.61 -7.14 -3.51
C ASP A 57 -15.09 -7.11 -3.71
N LEU A 58 -14.56 -6.10 -4.41
CA LEU A 58 -13.15 -6.01 -4.74
C LEU A 58 -12.26 -6.11 -3.49
N ASN A 59 -12.65 -5.45 -2.40
CA ASN A 59 -11.89 -5.49 -1.14
C ASN A 59 -11.87 -6.89 -0.51
N ASN A 60 -13.00 -7.63 -0.56
CA ASN A 60 -13.07 -9.01 -0.07
C ASN A 60 -12.17 -9.94 -0.89
N LYS A 61 -12.15 -9.75 -2.20
CA LYS A 61 -11.24 -10.46 -3.10
C LYS A 61 -9.79 -10.11 -2.76
N ILE A 62 -9.43 -8.84 -2.62
CA ILE A 62 -8.07 -8.43 -2.27
C ILE A 62 -7.60 -9.00 -0.92
N MET A 63 -8.46 -9.06 0.10
CA MET A 63 -8.14 -9.65 1.40
C MET A 63 -7.82 -11.16 1.33
N THR A 64 -8.44 -11.88 0.39
CA THR A 64 -8.20 -13.31 0.17
C THR A 64 -7.06 -13.59 -0.82
N PHE A 65 -6.57 -12.58 -1.53
CA PHE A 65 -5.48 -12.74 -2.49
C PHE A 65 -4.18 -13.19 -1.81
N ARG A 66 -3.55 -14.21 -2.38
CA ARG A 66 -2.23 -14.70 -1.96
C ARG A 66 -1.35 -14.86 -3.18
N TYR A 67 -0.09 -14.43 -3.06
CA TYR A 67 0.96 -14.75 -4.02
C TYR A 67 2.15 -15.33 -3.27
N ARG A 68 2.29 -16.65 -3.34
CA ARG A 68 3.20 -17.42 -2.47
C ARG A 68 2.87 -17.12 -0.98
N ASP A 69 3.88 -16.72 -0.23
CA ASP A 69 3.81 -16.29 1.17
C ASP A 69 3.30 -14.84 1.35
N LYS A 70 3.12 -14.09 0.25
CA LYS A 70 2.82 -12.65 0.30
C LYS A 70 1.33 -12.37 0.32
N ARG A 71 0.96 -11.33 1.07
CA ARG A 71 -0.38 -10.77 1.18
C ARG A 71 -0.35 -9.29 0.89
N ILE A 72 -1.48 -8.76 0.46
CA ILE A 72 -1.73 -7.33 0.38
C ILE A 72 -2.15 -6.87 1.77
N LEU A 73 -1.47 -5.85 2.30
CA LEU A 73 -1.62 -5.41 3.69
C LEU A 73 -2.33 -4.06 3.81
N ASN A 74 -2.12 -3.16 2.85
CA ASN A 74 -2.67 -1.81 2.91
C ASN A 74 -2.91 -1.20 1.52
N TYR A 75 -3.59 -0.07 1.57
CA TYR A 75 -3.78 0.86 0.46
C TYR A 75 -3.06 2.17 0.75
N GLU A 76 -2.56 2.79 -0.29
CA GLU A 76 -2.10 4.18 -0.37
C GLU A 76 -2.19 4.62 -1.84
N MET A 77 -1.49 5.67 -2.27
CA MET A 77 -1.71 6.29 -3.57
C MET A 77 -0.41 6.61 -4.34
N GLU A 78 0.77 6.25 -3.85
CA GLU A 78 2.04 6.80 -4.34
C GLU A 78 3.12 5.75 -4.64
N SER A 79 3.25 4.70 -3.82
CA SER A 79 4.46 3.87 -3.71
C SER A 79 4.89 3.19 -5.00
N SER A 80 3.95 2.63 -5.77
CA SER A 80 4.25 1.95 -7.04
C SER A 80 4.83 2.90 -8.10
N ALA A 81 4.32 4.13 -8.17
CA ALA A 81 4.83 5.16 -9.07
C ALA A 81 6.21 5.65 -8.62
N ILE A 82 6.38 5.91 -7.31
CA ILE A 82 7.67 6.30 -6.72
C ILE A 82 8.73 5.24 -7.01
N TYR A 83 8.42 3.96 -6.81
CA TYR A 83 9.37 2.87 -7.07
C TYR A 83 9.69 2.74 -8.56
N GLY A 84 8.68 2.89 -9.43
CA GLY A 84 8.87 2.84 -10.88
C GLY A 84 9.82 3.93 -11.36
N LEU A 85 9.53 5.19 -11.00
CA LEU A 85 10.35 6.34 -11.35
C LEU A 85 11.75 6.26 -10.74
N SER A 86 11.84 5.88 -9.46
CA SER A 86 13.13 5.73 -8.78
C SER A 86 14.02 4.73 -9.51
N ARG A 87 13.47 3.59 -9.94
CA ARG A 87 14.23 2.57 -10.68
C ARG A 87 14.71 3.08 -12.05
N LEU A 88 13.87 3.82 -12.76
CA LEU A 88 14.23 4.43 -14.05
C LEU A 88 15.36 5.47 -13.90
N LEU A 89 15.39 6.18 -12.77
CA LEU A 89 16.37 7.22 -12.46
C LEU A 89 17.64 6.69 -11.74
N GLY A 90 17.73 5.38 -11.47
CA GLY A 90 18.86 4.79 -10.74
C GLY A 90 18.84 5.04 -9.22
N HIS A 91 17.71 5.48 -8.67
CA HIS A 91 17.51 5.70 -7.24
C HIS A 91 16.98 4.45 -6.51
N LYS A 92 17.24 4.40 -5.19
CA LYS A 92 16.71 3.40 -4.27
C LYS A 92 15.51 3.99 -3.54
N ALA A 93 14.39 3.28 -3.50
CA ALA A 93 13.19 3.74 -2.80
C ALA A 93 12.56 2.63 -1.96
N LEU A 94 11.94 3.05 -0.86
CA LEU A 94 11.12 2.26 0.06
C LEU A 94 10.04 3.19 0.64
N THR A 95 8.86 2.64 0.89
CA THR A 95 7.74 3.33 1.54
C THR A 95 7.40 2.60 2.84
N ILE A 96 7.16 3.38 3.89
CA ILE A 96 6.65 2.90 5.17
C ILE A 96 5.40 3.71 5.47
N CYS A 97 4.27 3.03 5.74
CA CYS A 97 3.00 3.67 6.00
C CYS A 97 2.56 3.48 7.45
N ALA A 98 2.10 4.54 8.09
CA ALA A 98 1.29 4.42 9.29
C ALA A 98 -0.15 4.04 8.90
N ALA A 99 -0.67 2.94 9.45
CA ALA A 99 -2.03 2.50 9.19
C ALA A 99 -3.03 3.31 10.05
N ILE A 100 -3.65 4.33 9.47
CA ILE A 100 -4.59 5.22 10.18
C ILE A 100 -6.05 4.76 10.12
N GLY A 101 -6.38 3.82 9.24
CA GLY A 101 -7.74 3.32 9.05
C GLY A 101 -7.75 1.82 8.81
N ASN A 102 -8.44 1.09 9.68
CA ASN A 102 -8.65 -0.34 9.54
C ASN A 102 -10.01 -0.60 8.87
N ARG A 103 -9.96 -1.10 7.64
CA ARG A 103 -11.16 -1.34 6.83
C ARG A 103 -12.00 -2.51 7.31
N THR A 104 -11.38 -3.49 7.97
CA THR A 104 -12.06 -4.71 8.40
C THR A 104 -12.96 -4.46 9.60
N ASN A 105 -12.56 -3.58 10.51
CA ASN A 105 -13.34 -3.27 11.72
C ASN A 105 -13.85 -1.82 11.76
N GLY A 106 -13.59 -1.02 10.72
CA GLY A 106 -14.04 0.37 10.60
C GLY A 106 -13.36 1.34 11.56
N ARG A 107 -12.31 0.93 12.29
CA ARG A 107 -11.63 1.82 13.25
C ARG A 107 -10.70 2.78 12.54
N PHE A 108 -10.76 4.04 12.97
CA PHE A 108 -9.85 5.09 12.53
C PHE A 108 -9.08 5.66 13.71
N LEU A 109 -7.83 5.96 13.47
CA LEU A 109 -6.97 6.70 14.38
C LEU A 109 -7.22 8.19 14.18
N ASN A 110 -7.95 8.81 15.12
CA ASN A 110 -8.33 10.22 15.03
C ASN A 110 -7.12 11.14 15.20
N ASP A 111 -6.22 10.85 16.14
CA ASP A 111 -4.96 11.56 16.31
C ASP A 111 -3.77 10.68 15.89
N TYR A 112 -3.31 10.88 14.66
CA TYR A 112 -2.20 10.14 14.09
C TYR A 112 -0.86 10.87 14.20
N LYS A 113 -0.85 12.13 14.66
CA LYS A 113 0.38 12.95 14.70
C LYS A 113 1.47 12.35 15.58
N PRO A 114 1.19 11.84 16.80
CA PRO A 114 2.22 11.23 17.63
C PRO A 114 2.89 10.04 16.93
N ILE A 115 2.08 9.16 16.33
CA ILE A 115 2.59 7.99 15.60
C ILE A 115 3.43 8.40 14.39
N MET A 116 3.06 9.47 13.68
CA MET A 116 3.86 9.98 12.58
C MET A 116 5.20 10.57 13.03
N ASN A 117 5.24 11.27 14.17
CA ASN A 117 6.49 11.78 14.74
C ASN A 117 7.42 10.63 15.16
N ASP A 118 6.89 9.67 15.92
CA ASP A 118 7.65 8.48 16.35
C ASP A 118 8.16 7.68 15.16
N LEU A 119 7.32 7.51 14.13
CA LEU A 119 7.69 6.85 12.89
C LEU A 119 8.83 7.60 12.17
N SER A 120 8.76 8.93 12.10
CA SER A 120 9.78 9.74 11.43
C SER A 120 11.12 9.65 12.14
N ILE A 121 11.14 9.77 13.48
CA ILE A 121 12.36 9.61 14.28
C ILE A 121 12.95 8.21 14.07
N LYS A 122 12.13 7.16 14.21
CA LYS A 122 12.58 5.78 14.02
C LYS A 122 13.16 5.52 12.64
N ILE A 123 12.58 6.11 11.58
CA ILE A 123 13.10 5.98 10.21
C ILE A 123 14.45 6.68 10.08
N LEU A 124 14.57 7.91 10.60
CA LEU A 124 15.81 8.69 10.55
C LEU A 124 16.96 8.00 11.30
N ASP A 125 16.69 7.33 12.42
CA ASP A 125 17.71 6.59 13.18
C ASP A 125 18.25 5.35 12.43
N ILE A 126 17.50 4.82 11.46
CA ILE A 126 17.87 3.60 10.72
C ILE A 126 18.68 3.92 9.45
N ILE A 127 18.42 5.07 8.82
CA ILE A 127 18.97 5.38 7.48
C ILE A 127 20.36 6.00 7.55
#